data_AF-A0A960TDJ8-F1
#
_entry.id   AF-A0A960TDJ8-F1
#
_cell.length_a   1.000
_cell.length_b   1.000
_cell.length_c   1.000
_cell.angle_alpha   90.00
_cell.angle_beta   90.00
_cell.angle_gamma   90.00
#
_symmetry.space_group_name_H-M   'P 1'
#
loop_
_entity.id
_entity.type
_entity.pdbx_description
1 polymer ?
#
loop_
_entity_poly.entity_id
_entity_poly.type
_entity_poly.pdbx_seq_one_letter_code
_entity_poly.pdbx_strand_id
1 'polypeptide(L)'
;MTGSRNRYVAIAVAALLLGILTYRSAYSFFVWESAYQEKCVNKDLLNWDGNLRFTSVVEFNRDIREGRIGPPLLELLQSPTWPPLRKAISLFLSFFSENPDPVVDTHISTVFSLLLLIALPLMGWVILRKEEGLWSGAIAGLIVLTMKEFPLYSFAAMLETQGMLFFLLACGAYYLNRDAGFASGRGKGHVPWILFLGFFGLYMTKYPYGILFILSVLVIESISYLARFRQLLVRGILPHYWLRWNL
;
A
#
# COMPACT_ATOMS: atom_id res chain seq x y z
N MET A 1 38.93 5.58 3.39
CA MET A 1 38.33 6.92 3.17
C MET A 1 37.54 7.03 1.86
N THR A 2 37.85 6.26 0.82
CA THR A 2 37.12 6.23 -0.47
C THR A 2 35.67 5.71 -0.37
N GLY A 3 35.40 4.76 0.52
CA GLY A 3 34.04 4.20 0.72
C GLY A 3 33.01 5.18 1.29
N SER A 4 33.40 6.13 2.15
CA SER A 4 32.44 7.09 2.72
C SER A 4 32.07 8.20 1.74
N ARG A 5 33.01 8.66 0.91
CA ARG A 5 32.76 9.71 -0.10
C ARG A 5 31.73 9.25 -1.14
N ASN A 6 31.84 8.00 -1.61
CA ASN A 6 30.88 7.41 -2.56
C ASN A 6 29.48 7.29 -1.95
N ARG A 7 29.38 7.01 -0.64
CA ARG A 7 28.10 6.95 0.08
C ARG A 7 27.41 8.31 0.13
N TYR A 8 28.12 9.39 0.44
CA TYR A 8 27.52 10.73 0.48
C TYR A 8 27.07 11.24 -0.89
N VAL A 9 27.87 10.98 -1.93
CA VAL A 9 27.49 11.32 -3.32
C VAL A 9 26.24 10.55 -3.72
N ALA A 10 26.18 9.26 -3.44
CA ALA A 10 25.03 8.44 -3.74
C ALA A 10 23.77 8.95 -3.00
N ILE A 11 23.86 9.23 -1.69
CA ILE A 11 22.75 9.83 -0.91
C ILE A 11 22.27 11.15 -1.52
N ALA A 12 23.20 12.03 -1.93
CA ALA A 12 22.86 13.30 -2.55
C ALA A 12 22.14 13.11 -3.89
N VAL A 13 22.59 12.17 -4.73
CA VAL A 13 21.94 11.82 -6.01
C VAL A 13 20.54 11.26 -5.77
N ALA A 14 20.36 10.35 -4.81
CA ALA A 14 19.04 9.82 -4.49
C ALA A 14 18.09 10.91 -3.95
N ALA A 15 18.57 11.79 -3.08
CA ALA A 15 17.77 12.90 -2.57
C ALA A 15 17.34 13.85 -3.70
N LEU A 16 18.24 14.15 -4.64
CA LEU A 16 17.95 15.02 -5.78
C LEU A 16 16.96 14.37 -6.75
N LEU A 17 17.12 13.08 -7.07
CA LEU A 17 16.16 12.33 -7.89
C LEU A 17 14.78 12.29 -7.23
N LEU A 18 14.73 12.04 -5.92
CA LEU A 18 13.50 12.01 -5.14
C LEU A 18 12.79 13.38 -5.14
N GLY A 19 13.55 14.46 -5.01
CA GLY A 19 13.04 15.84 -5.12
C GLY A 19 12.45 16.14 -6.50
N ILE A 20 13.16 15.78 -7.58
CA ILE A 20 12.67 15.94 -8.96
C ILE A 20 11.36 15.16 -9.18
N LEU A 21 11.28 13.93 -8.67
CA LEU A 21 10.11 13.08 -8.86
C LEU A 21 8.91 13.57 -8.04
N THR A 22 9.15 14.08 -6.84
CA THR A 22 8.12 14.70 -6.00
C THR A 22 7.56 15.94 -6.70
N TYR A 23 8.45 16.79 -7.24
CA TYR A 23 8.05 17.95 -8.03
C TYR A 23 7.24 17.56 -9.28
N ARG A 24 7.70 16.56 -10.06
CA ARG A 24 6.98 16.08 -11.25
C ARG A 24 5.58 15.57 -10.91
N SER A 25 5.46 14.83 -9.81
CA SER A 25 4.17 14.31 -9.35
C SER A 25 3.24 15.45 -8.93
N ALA A 26 3.72 16.38 -8.09
CA ALA A 26 2.95 17.55 -7.67
C ALA A 26 2.53 18.42 -8.86
N TYR A 27 3.43 18.65 -9.81
CA TYR A 27 3.13 19.37 -11.04
C TYR A 27 2.07 18.63 -11.88
N SER A 28 2.14 17.30 -11.95
CA SER A 28 1.12 16.51 -12.64
C SER A 28 -0.25 16.64 -11.97
N PHE A 29 -0.32 16.66 -10.63
CA PHE A 29 -1.55 16.96 -9.90
C PHE A 29 -2.10 18.34 -10.27
N PHE A 30 -1.24 19.36 -10.30
CA PHE A 30 -1.65 20.72 -10.69
C PHE A 30 -2.23 20.78 -12.11
N VAL A 31 -1.57 20.12 -13.08
CA VAL A 31 -2.05 20.07 -14.48
C VAL A 31 -3.40 19.38 -14.58
N TRP A 32 -3.57 18.26 -13.87
CA TRP A 32 -4.84 17.53 -13.86
C TRP A 32 -5.96 18.30 -13.15
N GLU A 33 -5.65 18.99 -12.04
CA GLU A 33 -6.61 19.88 -11.36
C GLU A 33 -7.08 21.01 -12.28
N SER A 34 -6.14 21.72 -12.94
CA SER A 34 -6.49 22.77 -13.90
C SER A 34 -7.34 22.22 -15.04
N ALA A 35 -6.98 21.06 -15.61
CA ALA A 35 -7.79 20.41 -16.64
C ALA A 35 -9.18 20.00 -16.13
N TYR A 36 -9.30 19.51 -14.90
CA TYR A 36 -10.56 19.17 -14.27
C TYR A 36 -11.45 20.41 -14.09
N GLN A 37 -10.88 21.52 -13.63
CA GLN A 37 -11.63 22.75 -13.42
C GLN A 37 -12.10 23.41 -14.71
N GLU A 38 -11.28 23.39 -15.76
CA GLU A 38 -11.53 24.10 -17.02
C GLU A 38 -12.30 23.28 -18.07
N LYS A 39 -12.08 21.95 -18.13
CA LYS A 39 -12.59 21.10 -19.22
C LYS A 39 -13.67 20.12 -18.79
N CYS A 40 -13.81 19.82 -17.50
CA CYS A 40 -14.82 18.87 -17.04
C CYS A 40 -16.20 19.52 -17.01
N VAL A 41 -17.10 19.06 -17.89
CA VAL A 41 -18.48 19.56 -17.97
C VAL A 41 -19.32 19.04 -16.80
N ASN A 42 -19.10 17.79 -16.38
CA ASN A 42 -19.86 17.14 -15.31
C ASN A 42 -18.95 16.82 -14.12
N LYS A 43 -18.79 17.79 -13.22
CA LYS A 43 -17.98 17.65 -12.00
C LYS A 43 -18.63 16.73 -10.95
N ASP A 44 -19.94 16.55 -11.05
CA ASP A 44 -20.74 15.79 -10.08
C ASP A 44 -20.85 14.31 -10.44
N LEU A 45 -20.30 13.88 -11.58
CA LEU A 45 -20.43 12.52 -12.06
C LEU A 45 -19.09 11.79 -11.97
N LEU A 46 -18.99 10.90 -10.99
CA LEU A 46 -17.83 10.04 -10.84
C LEU A 46 -17.76 9.00 -11.96
N ASN A 47 -16.55 8.47 -12.20
CA ASN A 47 -16.38 7.27 -13.02
C ASN A 47 -17.25 6.12 -12.47
N TRP A 48 -17.60 5.15 -13.33
CA TRP A 48 -18.57 4.09 -13.05
C TRP A 48 -18.37 3.43 -11.67
N ASP A 49 -17.12 3.08 -11.32
CA ASP A 49 -16.78 2.44 -10.06
C ASP A 49 -16.90 3.38 -8.85
N GLY A 50 -16.51 4.66 -9.01
CA GLY A 50 -16.68 5.67 -7.96
C GLY A 50 -18.16 5.98 -7.73
N ASN A 51 -18.95 6.06 -8.80
CA ASN A 51 -20.37 6.36 -8.74
C ASN A 51 -21.15 5.24 -8.04
N LEU A 52 -20.91 3.98 -8.39
CA LEU A 52 -21.57 2.83 -7.75
C LEU A 52 -21.28 2.74 -6.24
N ARG A 53 -20.04 3.05 -5.83
CA ARG A 53 -19.66 3.12 -4.41
C ARG A 53 -20.39 4.25 -3.69
N PHE A 54 -20.44 5.41 -4.31
CA PHE A 54 -21.10 6.57 -3.73
C PHE A 54 -22.61 6.37 -3.59
N THR A 55 -23.29 5.81 -4.61
CA THR A 55 -24.73 5.51 -4.53
C THR A 55 -25.04 4.50 -3.42
N SER A 56 -24.21 3.47 -3.25
CA SER A 56 -24.32 2.53 -2.13
C SER A 56 -24.23 3.22 -0.76
N VAL A 57 -23.32 4.19 -0.60
CA VAL A 57 -23.18 4.99 0.63
C VAL A 57 -24.42 5.84 0.89
N VAL A 58 -24.98 6.47 -0.14
CA VAL A 58 -26.20 7.28 -0.05
C VAL A 58 -27.41 6.43 0.35
N GLU A 59 -27.59 5.29 -0.29
CA GLU A 59 -28.67 4.33 0.02
C GLU A 59 -28.55 3.82 1.46
N PHE A 60 -27.34 3.49 1.90
CA PHE A 60 -27.06 3.06 3.26
C PHE A 60 -27.40 4.13 4.30
N ASN A 61 -27.02 5.39 4.06
CA ASN A 61 -27.36 6.50 4.97
C ASN A 61 -28.88 6.77 4.99
N ARG A 62 -29.54 6.73 3.83
CA ARG A 62 -31.00 6.88 3.73
C ARG A 62 -31.70 5.81 4.57
N ASP A 63 -31.32 4.55 4.38
CA ASP A 63 -31.95 3.42 5.05
C ASP A 63 -31.75 3.48 6.58
N ILE A 64 -30.58 3.92 7.06
CA ILE A 64 -30.36 4.18 8.49
C ILE A 64 -31.26 5.30 9.01
N ARG A 65 -31.33 6.44 8.30
CA ARG A 65 -32.16 7.60 8.70
C ARG A 65 -33.64 7.26 8.76
N GLU A 66 -34.10 6.36 7.89
CA GLU A 66 -35.48 5.87 7.85
C GLU A 66 -35.75 4.70 8.82
N GLY A 67 -34.77 4.30 9.65
CA GLY A 67 -34.92 3.22 10.62
C GLY A 67 -34.91 1.81 10.02
N ARG A 68 -34.57 1.67 8.74
CA ARG A 68 -34.48 0.40 8.00
C ARG A 68 -33.06 -0.16 8.06
N ILE A 69 -32.66 -0.73 9.22
CA ILE A 69 -31.28 -1.18 9.46
C ILE A 69 -30.97 -2.54 8.79
N GLY A 70 -31.99 -3.34 8.47
CA GLY A 70 -31.84 -4.67 7.86
C GLY A 70 -31.07 -4.68 6.52
N PRO A 71 -31.49 -3.89 5.50
CA PRO A 71 -30.81 -3.84 4.21
C PRO A 71 -29.35 -3.38 4.29
N PRO A 72 -28.98 -2.30 5.03
CA PRO A 72 -27.59 -1.92 5.27
C PRO A 72 -26.72 -3.04 5.87
N LEU A 73 -27.24 -3.77 6.86
CA LEU A 73 -26.55 -4.91 7.48
C LEU A 73 -26.32 -6.05 6.49
N LEU A 74 -27.33 -6.37 5.69
CA LEU A 74 -27.24 -7.41 4.68
C LEU A 74 -26.24 -7.03 3.58
N GLU A 75 -26.23 -5.77 3.16
CA GLU A 75 -25.30 -5.26 2.16
C GLU A 75 -23.83 -5.34 2.64
N LEU A 76 -23.57 -5.07 3.92
CA LEU A 76 -22.24 -5.26 4.53
C LEU A 76 -21.77 -6.72 4.50
N LEU A 77 -22.70 -7.68 4.60
CA LEU A 77 -22.41 -9.11 4.57
C LEU A 77 -22.32 -9.67 3.14
N GLN A 78 -23.12 -9.13 2.23
CA GLN A 78 -23.21 -9.59 0.83
C GLN A 78 -22.07 -9.11 -0.04
N SER A 79 -21.32 -8.10 0.40
CA SER A 79 -20.33 -7.45 -0.44
C SER A 79 -18.89 -7.78 -0.03
N PRO A 80 -18.30 -8.86 -0.59
CA PRO A 80 -16.87 -8.91 -0.82
C PRO A 80 -16.46 -8.01 -2.02
N THR A 81 -17.39 -7.57 -2.87
CA THR A 81 -17.10 -6.77 -4.08
C THR A 81 -16.75 -5.31 -3.78
N TRP A 82 -17.30 -4.72 -2.72
CA TRP A 82 -17.07 -3.33 -2.32
C TRP A 82 -16.22 -3.24 -1.05
N PRO A 83 -15.15 -2.44 -1.06
CA PRO A 83 -14.22 -2.40 0.05
C PRO A 83 -14.78 -1.73 1.30
N PRO A 84 -14.86 -2.45 2.43
CA PRO A 84 -15.43 -1.93 3.66
C PRO A 84 -14.68 -0.70 4.18
N LEU A 85 -13.36 -0.60 3.99
CA LEU A 85 -12.61 0.57 4.46
C LEU A 85 -13.03 1.85 3.72
N ARG A 86 -13.15 1.80 2.40
CA ARG A 86 -13.59 2.96 1.60
C ARG A 86 -15.00 3.34 1.98
N LYS A 87 -15.92 2.37 1.99
CA LYS A 87 -17.33 2.60 2.32
C LYS A 87 -17.48 3.19 3.73
N ALA A 88 -16.72 2.70 4.72
CA ALA A 88 -16.75 3.23 6.07
C ALA A 88 -16.30 4.71 6.14
N ILE A 89 -15.24 5.09 5.43
CA ILE A 89 -14.77 6.48 5.37
C ILE A 89 -15.83 7.37 4.68
N SER A 90 -16.34 6.93 3.53
CA SER A 90 -17.37 7.67 2.78
C SER A 90 -18.67 7.82 3.60
N LEU A 91 -19.09 6.77 4.31
CA LEU A 91 -20.23 6.81 5.24
C LEU A 91 -20.00 7.84 6.33
N PHE A 92 -18.85 7.80 7.01
CA PHE A 92 -18.52 8.77 8.05
C PHE A 92 -18.56 10.21 7.54
N LEU A 93 -18.02 10.48 6.35
CA LEU A 93 -18.00 11.82 5.76
C LEU A 93 -19.37 12.29 5.27
N SER A 94 -20.25 11.38 4.87
CA SER A 94 -21.59 11.70 4.34
C SER A 94 -22.70 11.63 5.39
N PHE A 95 -22.46 11.00 6.54
CA PHE A 95 -23.49 10.69 7.53
C PHE A 95 -24.23 11.94 8.05
N PHE A 96 -23.52 13.05 8.19
CA PHE A 96 -24.06 14.33 8.67
C PHE A 96 -24.47 15.30 7.55
N SER A 97 -24.29 14.92 6.29
CA SER A 97 -24.69 15.77 5.16
C SER A 97 -26.11 15.42 4.70
N GLU A 98 -26.98 16.41 4.56
CA GLU A 98 -28.31 16.22 3.98
C GLU A 98 -28.22 15.89 2.49
N ASN A 99 -27.28 16.53 1.78
CA ASN A 99 -27.01 16.33 0.35
C ASN A 99 -25.52 15.99 0.19
N PRO A 100 -25.12 14.71 0.33
CA PRO A 100 -23.73 14.32 0.15
C PRO A 100 -23.30 14.57 -1.29
N ASP A 101 -22.12 15.18 -1.45
CA ASP A 101 -21.54 15.49 -2.75
C ASP A 101 -20.59 14.35 -3.18
N PRO A 102 -20.75 13.77 -4.39
CA PRO A 102 -19.85 12.74 -4.91
C PRO A 102 -18.38 13.19 -5.00
N VAL A 103 -18.12 14.50 -5.13
CA VAL A 103 -16.75 15.05 -5.12
C VAL A 103 -16.02 14.73 -3.82
N VAL A 104 -16.73 14.59 -2.69
CA VAL A 104 -16.13 14.21 -1.40
C VAL A 104 -15.38 12.88 -1.49
N ASP A 105 -15.87 11.96 -2.31
CA ASP A 105 -15.21 10.68 -2.52
C ASP A 105 -13.87 10.84 -3.25
N THR A 106 -13.74 11.80 -4.17
CA THR A 106 -12.45 12.09 -4.82
C THR A 106 -11.40 12.55 -3.81
N HIS A 107 -11.79 13.33 -2.79
CA HIS A 107 -10.88 13.80 -1.75
C HIS A 107 -10.25 12.66 -0.96
N ILE A 108 -11.01 11.59 -0.70
CA ILE A 108 -10.46 10.40 -0.05
C ILE A 108 -9.31 9.84 -0.91
N SER A 109 -9.51 9.65 -2.22
CA SER A 109 -8.45 9.13 -3.10
C SER A 109 -7.25 10.08 -3.17
N THR A 110 -7.48 11.40 -3.21
CA THR A 110 -6.42 12.41 -3.16
C THR A 110 -5.59 12.33 -1.87
N VAL A 111 -6.23 12.18 -0.70
CA VAL A 111 -5.52 12.02 0.58
C VAL A 111 -4.61 10.79 0.54
N PHE A 112 -5.11 9.65 0.09
CA PHE A 112 -4.30 8.44 -0.02
C PHE A 112 -3.16 8.56 -1.03
N SER A 113 -3.37 9.27 -2.13
CA SER A 113 -2.31 9.57 -3.10
C SER A 113 -1.22 10.45 -2.48
N LEU A 114 -1.58 11.48 -1.73
CA LEU A 114 -0.62 12.33 -1.01
C LEU A 114 0.14 11.53 0.06
N LEU A 115 -0.57 10.69 0.82
CA LEU A 115 0.06 9.79 1.79
C LEU A 115 1.02 8.82 1.11
N LEU A 116 0.66 8.27 -0.06
CA LEU A 116 1.54 7.41 -0.83
C LEU A 116 2.78 8.16 -1.34
N LEU A 117 2.60 9.40 -1.85
CA LEU A 117 3.70 10.27 -2.27
C LEU A 117 4.70 10.56 -1.15
N ILE A 118 4.25 10.57 0.11
CA ILE A 118 5.10 10.74 1.29
C ILE A 118 5.67 9.38 1.76
N ALA A 119 4.85 8.34 1.80
CA ALA A 119 5.25 7.03 2.32
C ALA A 119 6.31 6.35 1.44
N LEU A 120 6.19 6.47 0.12
CA LEU A 120 7.09 5.88 -0.85
C LEU A 120 8.55 6.35 -0.67
N PRO A 121 8.86 7.66 -0.65
CA PRO A 121 10.22 8.13 -0.41
C PRO A 121 10.71 7.80 1.00
N LEU A 122 9.84 7.84 2.02
CA LEU A 122 10.21 7.48 3.39
C LEU A 122 10.61 6.01 3.51
N MET A 123 9.83 5.11 2.90
CA MET A 123 10.15 3.69 2.88
C MET A 123 11.41 3.40 2.06
N GLY A 124 11.56 4.06 0.92
CA GLY A 124 12.80 4.06 0.15
C GLY A 124 13.99 4.45 1.04
N TRP A 125 13.91 5.60 1.72
CA TRP A 125 14.96 6.08 2.63
C TRP A 125 15.29 5.10 3.76
N VAL A 126 14.28 4.48 4.38
CA VAL A 126 14.48 3.48 5.45
C VAL A 126 15.23 2.26 4.92
N ILE A 127 14.88 1.77 3.74
CA ILE A 127 15.53 0.62 3.09
C ILE A 127 16.96 0.99 2.65
N LEU A 128 17.15 2.17 2.05
CA LEU A 128 18.46 2.68 1.60
C LEU A 128 19.46 2.85 2.74
N ARG A 129 19.00 3.12 3.97
CA ARG A 129 19.90 3.18 5.13
C ARG A 129 20.38 1.80 5.60
N LYS A 130 19.67 0.74 5.24
CA LYS A 130 20.00 -0.64 5.59
C LYS A 130 20.81 -1.33 4.49
N GLU A 131 20.40 -1.18 3.24
CA GLU A 131 21.08 -1.77 2.10
C GLU A 131 22.17 -0.83 1.57
N GLU A 132 23.36 -1.36 1.29
CA GLU A 132 24.41 -0.58 0.60
C GLU A 132 24.02 -0.24 -0.86
N GLY A 133 22.98 -0.88 -1.38
CA GLY A 133 22.43 -0.68 -2.72
C GLY A 133 21.52 0.55 -2.80
N LEU A 134 22.12 1.71 -3.08
CA LEU A 134 21.43 3.00 -3.11
C LEU A 134 20.40 3.16 -4.26
N TRP A 135 20.34 2.17 -5.16
CA TRP A 135 19.64 2.25 -6.43
C TRP A 135 18.22 1.68 -6.41
N SER A 136 17.93 0.66 -5.58
CA SER A 136 16.66 -0.07 -5.63
C SER A 136 15.45 0.77 -5.17
N GLY A 137 15.58 1.51 -4.07
CA GLY A 137 14.52 2.38 -3.55
C GLY A 137 14.25 3.62 -4.42
N ALA A 138 15.31 4.19 -5.02
CA ALA A 138 15.19 5.32 -5.93
C ALA A 138 14.51 4.92 -7.25
N ILE A 139 14.86 3.75 -7.80
CA ILE A 139 14.24 3.20 -9.03
C ILE A 139 12.78 2.83 -8.80
N ALA A 140 12.43 2.21 -7.66
CA ALA A 140 11.04 1.88 -7.32
C ALA A 140 10.15 3.14 -7.24
N GLY A 141 10.67 4.22 -6.66
CA GLY A 141 9.99 5.51 -6.69
C GLY A 141 9.92 6.15 -8.07
N LEU A 142 10.96 5.97 -8.89
CA LEU A 142 11.01 6.45 -10.26
C LEU A 142 9.91 5.80 -11.11
N ILE A 143 9.64 4.51 -10.92
CA ILE A 143 8.59 3.78 -11.67
C ILE A 143 7.20 4.29 -11.27
N VAL A 144 6.89 4.41 -9.98
CA VAL A 144 5.56 4.82 -9.52
C VAL A 144 5.28 6.29 -9.85
N LEU A 145 6.27 7.18 -9.70
CA LEU A 145 6.11 8.63 -9.88
C LEU A 145 6.17 9.06 -11.36
N THR A 146 6.54 8.16 -12.27
CA THR A 146 6.49 8.42 -13.73
C THR A 146 5.22 7.90 -14.39
N MET A 147 4.35 7.19 -13.66
CA MET A 147 3.06 6.75 -14.19
C MET A 147 2.15 7.97 -14.40
N LYS A 148 1.92 8.33 -15.67
CA LYS A 148 1.00 9.42 -16.06
C LYS A 148 -0.40 9.28 -15.47
N GLU A 149 -0.81 8.06 -15.17
CA GLU A 149 -2.14 7.74 -14.62
C GLU A 149 -2.25 7.94 -13.11
N PHE A 150 -1.13 8.15 -12.41
CA PHE A 150 -1.17 8.24 -10.95
C PHE A 150 -2.10 9.37 -10.43
N PRO A 151 -2.07 10.61 -10.97
CA PRO A 151 -3.02 11.63 -10.57
C PRO A 151 -4.45 11.33 -11.01
N LEU A 152 -4.64 10.68 -12.17
CA LEU A 152 -5.95 10.30 -12.69
C LEU A 152 -6.72 9.43 -11.68
N TYR A 153 -6.04 8.50 -11.00
CA TYR A 153 -6.67 7.67 -9.98
C TYR A 153 -7.19 8.46 -8.77
N SER A 154 -6.63 9.64 -8.50
CA SER A 154 -7.12 10.52 -7.44
C SER A 154 -8.44 11.19 -7.83
N PHE A 155 -8.50 11.72 -9.07
CA PHE A 155 -9.69 12.37 -9.62
C PHE A 155 -10.81 11.39 -9.98
N ALA A 156 -10.47 10.14 -10.28
CA ALA A 156 -11.45 9.09 -10.59
C ALA A 156 -12.02 8.36 -9.36
N ALA A 157 -11.72 8.83 -8.14
CA ALA A 157 -12.13 8.18 -6.88
C ALA A 157 -11.73 6.69 -6.83
N MET A 158 -10.60 6.32 -7.43
CA MET A 158 -10.14 4.94 -7.55
C MET A 158 -9.55 4.39 -6.24
N LEU A 159 -9.64 3.07 -6.05
CA LEU A 159 -9.16 2.35 -4.86
C LEU A 159 -7.67 1.99 -4.95
N GLU A 160 -7.12 2.11 -6.14
CA GLU A 160 -5.76 1.73 -6.50
C GLU A 160 -4.75 2.47 -5.63
N THR A 161 -4.96 3.76 -5.36
CA THR A 161 -4.04 4.58 -4.54
C THR A 161 -4.06 4.16 -3.07
N GLN A 162 -5.24 3.80 -2.53
CA GLN A 162 -5.39 3.19 -1.20
C GLN A 162 -4.66 1.85 -1.13
N GLY A 163 -4.90 0.98 -2.11
CA GLY A 163 -4.28 -0.35 -2.18
C GLY A 163 -2.76 -0.27 -2.29
N MET A 164 -2.24 0.64 -3.12
CA MET A 164 -0.80 0.87 -3.28
C MET A 164 -0.14 1.30 -1.96
N LEU A 165 -0.78 2.17 -1.17
CA LEU A 165 -0.27 2.57 0.14
C LEU A 165 -0.18 1.38 1.10
N PHE A 166 -1.27 0.64 1.27
CA PHE A 166 -1.29 -0.50 2.18
C PHE A 166 -0.37 -1.62 1.73
N PHE A 167 -0.26 -1.86 0.42
CA PHE A 167 0.69 -2.80 -0.15
C PHE A 167 2.15 -2.39 0.11
N LEU A 168 2.49 -1.11 -0.07
CA LEU A 168 3.82 -0.57 0.24
C LEU A 168 4.16 -0.79 1.73
N LEU A 169 3.22 -0.49 2.63
CA LEU A 169 3.40 -0.69 4.07
C LEU A 169 3.58 -2.17 4.42
N ALA A 170 2.75 -3.05 3.86
CA ALA A 170 2.82 -4.49 4.10
C ALA A 170 4.14 -5.09 3.60
N CYS A 171 4.52 -4.82 2.35
CA CYS A 171 5.78 -5.28 1.76
C CYS A 171 6.99 -4.74 2.51
N GLY A 172 6.99 -3.44 2.80
CA GLY A 172 8.10 -2.80 3.49
C GLY A 172 8.26 -3.28 4.94
N ALA A 173 7.17 -3.46 5.68
CA ALA A 173 7.21 -4.02 7.02
C ALA A 173 7.63 -5.50 7.01
N TYR A 174 7.13 -6.29 6.07
CA TYR A 174 7.54 -7.69 5.88
C TYR A 174 9.05 -7.79 5.63
N TYR A 175 9.58 -6.98 4.70
CA TYR A 175 11.01 -6.91 4.42
C TYR A 175 11.83 -6.57 5.68
N LEU A 176 11.44 -5.51 6.40
CA LEU A 176 12.14 -5.08 7.61
C LEU A 176 12.10 -6.13 8.73
N ASN A 177 11.00 -6.87 8.84
CA ASN A 177 10.84 -7.91 9.84
C ASN A 177 11.66 -9.16 9.50
N ARG A 178 11.71 -9.53 8.21
CA ARG A 178 12.51 -10.66 7.71
C ARG A 178 14.01 -10.41 7.87
N ASP A 179 14.47 -9.20 7.54
CA ASP A 179 15.85 -8.75 7.73
C ASP A 179 16.28 -8.74 9.22
N ALA A 180 15.40 -8.26 10.12
CA ALA A 180 15.65 -8.29 11.56
C ALA A 180 15.62 -9.72 12.17
N GLY A 181 15.30 -10.74 11.38
CA GLY A 181 15.19 -12.13 11.79
C GLY A 181 13.89 -12.38 12.57
N PHE A 182 12.85 -12.80 11.84
CA PHE A 182 11.51 -13.17 12.35
C PHE A 182 11.55 -14.09 13.60
N ALA A 183 12.54 -15.00 13.66
CA ALA A 183 12.71 -15.98 14.74
C ALA A 183 13.50 -15.47 15.96
N SER A 184 14.15 -14.30 15.87
CA SER A 184 15.05 -13.81 16.92
C SER A 184 14.34 -12.90 17.95
N GLY A 185 13.10 -12.48 17.68
CA GLY A 185 12.39 -11.51 18.52
C GLY A 185 13.02 -10.10 18.55
N ARG A 186 14.06 -9.84 17.74
CA ARG A 186 14.81 -8.56 17.71
C ARG A 186 14.21 -7.50 16.78
N GLY A 187 13.01 -7.75 16.24
CA GLY A 187 12.29 -6.77 15.44
C GLY A 187 11.93 -5.54 16.27
N LYS A 188 11.92 -4.34 15.66
CA LYS A 188 11.40 -3.14 16.33
C LYS A 188 9.91 -3.36 16.59
N GLY A 189 9.44 -3.12 17.82
CA GLY A 189 8.07 -3.44 18.25
C GLY A 189 6.93 -2.84 17.41
N HIS A 190 7.19 -1.80 16.62
CA HIS A 190 6.20 -1.20 15.70
C HIS A 190 6.07 -1.92 14.35
N VAL A 191 7.06 -2.69 13.91
CA VAL A 191 7.06 -3.33 12.58
C VAL A 191 5.91 -4.34 12.42
N PRO A 192 5.61 -5.21 13.42
CA PRO A 192 4.44 -6.09 13.35
C PRO A 192 3.11 -5.33 13.22
N TRP A 193 2.99 -4.19 13.89
CA TRP A 193 1.80 -3.33 13.77
C TRP A 193 1.67 -2.71 12.39
N ILE A 194 2.77 -2.24 11.79
CA ILE A 194 2.76 -1.73 10.42
C ILE A 194 2.41 -2.84 9.43
N LEU A 195 2.93 -4.06 9.64
CA LEU A 195 2.60 -5.22 8.82
C LEU A 195 1.11 -5.57 8.94
N PHE A 196 0.57 -5.60 10.16
CA PHE A 196 -0.85 -5.85 10.40
C PHE A 196 -1.72 -4.78 9.74
N LEU A 197 -1.41 -3.50 9.95
CA LEU A 197 -2.16 -2.38 9.35
C LEU A 197 -2.06 -2.39 7.82
N GLY A 198 -0.88 -2.66 7.26
CA GLY A 198 -0.67 -2.78 5.82
C GLY A 198 -1.47 -3.94 5.23
N PHE A 199 -1.39 -5.13 5.83
CA PHE A 199 -2.13 -6.29 5.37
C PHE A 199 -3.65 -6.11 5.53
N PHE A 200 -4.10 -5.72 6.71
CA PHE A 200 -5.52 -5.54 7.02
C PHE A 200 -6.12 -4.43 6.16
N GLY A 201 -5.42 -3.31 6.00
CA GLY A 201 -5.83 -2.24 5.10
C GLY A 201 -5.91 -2.71 3.65
N LEU A 202 -4.93 -3.47 3.16
CA LEU A 202 -4.96 -4.01 1.81
C LEU A 202 -6.14 -4.96 1.60
N TYR A 203 -6.42 -5.83 2.58
CA TYR A 203 -7.57 -6.73 2.54
C TYR A 203 -8.90 -5.96 2.54
N MET A 204 -9.02 -4.94 3.40
CA MET A 204 -10.24 -4.13 3.53
C MET A 204 -10.43 -3.12 2.39
N THR A 205 -9.39 -2.81 1.61
CA THR A 205 -9.46 -1.99 0.39
C THR A 205 -9.63 -2.82 -0.88
N LYS A 206 -9.00 -3.99 -0.97
CA LYS A 206 -9.07 -4.86 -2.14
C LYS A 206 -8.64 -6.27 -1.75
N TYR A 207 -9.60 -7.05 -1.24
CA TYR A 207 -9.38 -8.38 -0.68
C TYR A 207 -8.55 -9.34 -1.56
N PRO A 208 -8.65 -9.36 -2.91
CA PRO A 208 -7.84 -10.27 -3.72
C PRO A 208 -6.35 -9.98 -3.58
N TYR A 209 -5.96 -8.69 -3.50
CA TYR A 209 -4.56 -8.33 -3.29
C TYR A 209 -4.07 -8.67 -1.89
N GLY A 210 -4.93 -8.58 -0.87
CA GLY A 210 -4.61 -9.06 0.48
C GLY A 210 -4.33 -10.57 0.50
N ILE A 211 -5.20 -11.36 -0.15
CA ILE A 211 -5.02 -12.82 -0.26
C ILE A 211 -3.74 -13.15 -1.04
N LEU A 212 -3.52 -12.51 -2.19
CA LEU A 212 -2.30 -12.69 -2.99
C LEU A 212 -1.04 -12.33 -2.21
N PHE A 213 -1.08 -11.32 -1.35
CA PHE A 213 0.03 -10.97 -0.47
C PHE A 213 0.33 -12.10 0.53
N ILE A 214 -0.69 -12.66 1.21
CA ILE A 214 -0.49 -13.82 2.10
C ILE A 214 0.09 -15.00 1.34
N LEU A 215 -0.48 -15.35 0.18
CA LEU A 215 0.00 -16.46 -0.63
C LEU A 215 1.46 -16.26 -1.03
N SER A 216 1.84 -15.04 -1.41
CA SER A 216 3.22 -14.69 -1.74
C SER A 216 4.15 -14.87 -0.55
N VAL A 217 3.77 -14.39 0.64
CA VAL A 217 4.54 -14.56 1.88
C VAL A 217 4.68 -16.05 2.22
N LEU A 218 3.61 -16.83 2.14
CA LEU A 218 3.63 -18.27 2.40
C LEU A 218 4.58 -19.00 1.47
N VAL A 219 4.57 -18.69 0.16
CA VAL A 219 5.49 -19.28 -0.82
C VAL A 219 6.93 -18.92 -0.49
N ILE A 220 7.22 -17.63 -0.24
CA ILE A 220 8.57 -17.15 0.08
C ILE A 220 9.11 -17.81 1.36
N GLU A 221 8.31 -17.87 2.42
CA GLU A 221 8.70 -18.51 3.67
C GLU A 221 8.87 -20.02 3.50
N SER A 222 7.96 -20.71 2.79
CA SER A 222 8.07 -22.15 2.54
C SER A 222 9.37 -22.51 1.83
N ILE A 223 9.74 -21.76 0.78
CA ILE A 223 11.02 -21.94 0.07
C ILE A 223 12.20 -21.70 1.01
N SER A 224 12.11 -20.67 1.85
CA SER A 224 13.18 -20.29 2.79
C SER A 224 13.41 -21.34 3.87
N TYR A 225 12.34 -21.88 4.45
CA TYR A 225 12.40 -22.95 5.44
C TYR A 225 12.90 -24.26 4.86
N LEU A 226 12.48 -24.61 3.63
CA LEU A 226 12.98 -25.80 2.94
C LEU A 226 14.49 -25.72 2.71
N ALA A 227 15.01 -24.55 2.31
CA ALA A 227 16.44 -24.34 2.17
C ALA A 227 17.20 -24.49 3.49
N ARG A 228 16.65 -23.97 4.60
CA ARG A 228 17.23 -24.12 5.95
C ARG A 228 17.21 -25.57 6.42
N PHE A 229 16.11 -26.29 6.18
CA PHE A 229 15.98 -27.70 6.52
C PHE A 229 16.99 -28.55 5.75
N ARG A 230 17.17 -28.29 4.44
CA ARG A 230 18.21 -28.93 3.64
C ARG A 230 19.61 -28.65 4.19
N GLN A 231 19.90 -27.42 4.61
CA GLN A 231 21.18 -27.06 5.23
C GLN A 231 21.41 -27.80 6.56
N LEU A 232 20.38 -27.92 7.40
CA LEU A 232 20.44 -28.68 8.65
C LEU A 232 20.74 -30.17 8.39
N LEU A 233 20.06 -30.77 7.41
CA LEU A 233 20.31 -32.16 7.02
C LEU A 233 21.74 -32.35 6.52
N VAL A 234 22.19 -31.55 5.57
CA VAL A 234 23.50 -31.71 4.90
C VAL A 234 24.67 -31.35 5.82
N ARG A 235 24.54 -30.33 6.68
CA ARG A 235 25.66 -29.84 7.52
C ARG A 235 25.61 -30.32 8.96
N GLY A 236 24.42 -30.61 9.49
CA GLY A 236 24.26 -31.06 10.87
C GLY A 236 24.17 -32.58 10.98
N ILE A 237 23.18 -33.17 10.31
CA ILE A 237 22.81 -34.58 10.52
C ILE A 237 23.72 -35.51 9.72
N LEU A 238 23.84 -35.32 8.41
CA LEU A 238 24.62 -36.19 7.52
C LEU A 238 26.07 -36.37 7.97
N PRO A 239 26.85 -35.32 8.29
CA PRO A 239 28.24 -35.48 8.71
C PRO A 239 28.35 -36.22 10.03
N HIS A 240 27.43 -36.00 10.98
CA HIS A 240 27.44 -36.71 12.26
C HIS A 240 27.12 -38.19 12.12
N TYR A 241 26.21 -38.58 11.22
CA TYR A 241 25.94 -39.99 10.96
C TYR A 241 27.01 -40.64 10.06
N TRP A 242 27.61 -39.91 9.12
CA TRP A 242 28.62 -40.46 8.23
C TRP A 242 30.00 -40.63 8.89
N LEU A 243 30.37 -39.75 9.83
CA LEU A 243 31.60 -39.89 10.63
C LEU A 243 31.48 -40.94 11.75
N ARG A 244 30.29 -41.18 12.29
CA ARG A 244 30.09 -42.07 13.44
C ARG A 244 29.95 -43.54 13.06
N TRP A 245 29.79 -43.85 11.78
CA TRP A 245 29.64 -45.22 11.26
C TRP A 245 30.83 -45.67 10.39
N ASN A 246 31.83 -44.81 10.15
CA ASN A 246 33.04 -45.09 9.37
C ASN A 246 34.34 -44.95 10.20
N LEU A 247 34.22 -44.90 11.53
CA LEU A 247 35.30 -45.05 12.53
C LEU A 247 35.01 -46.32 13.32
#